data_AF-A0A1H4SD12-F1
#
_entry.id   AF-A0A1H4SD12-F1
#
_cell.length_a   1.000
_cell.length_b   1.000
_cell.length_c   1.000
_cell.angle_alpha   90.00
_cell.angle_beta   90.00
_cell.angle_gamma   90.00
#
_symmetry.space_group_name_H-M   'P 1'
#
loop_
_entity.id
_entity.type
_entity.pdbx_description
1 polymer ?
#
loop_
_entity_poly.entity_id
_entity_poly.type
_entity_poly.pdbx_seq_one_letter_code
_entity_poly.pdbx_strand_id
1 'polypeptide(L)'
;MSTQVVPRTTQSGVRPRERRTALVTGGSRGIGAAIVRRLTDEDTQVAFTYTSAKEQADTVAEATGALAIQADNADHEAVRAAVSRTTQHFCGLDILVNNAAVTYAAPIEDFTLKEFDRIIAVNVRGVFSAIQAAAAHLGQGGRIITGGSVSADRAPQPGISVYALTKAAVAGFTRGLARELGPRGITVNTVQPGPTTHTDMNPDSGPAAEWMRQLTTVGHYGKPATSPVPSPISPAPKPGSSPAAPGTSTAAPLSDRPPRAAQST
;
A
#
# COMPACT_ATOMS: atom_id res chain seq x y z
N MET A 1 -25.97 27.27 -47.92
CA MET A 1 -26.19 26.90 -46.50
C MET A 1 -24.84 26.53 -45.92
N SER A 2 -24.22 27.46 -45.19
CA SER A 2 -22.86 27.32 -44.65
C SER A 2 -22.91 26.67 -43.27
N THR A 3 -22.29 25.49 -43.14
CA THR A 3 -22.14 24.81 -41.86
C THR A 3 -20.92 25.39 -41.13
N GLN A 4 -21.16 26.23 -40.12
CA GLN A 4 -20.11 26.63 -39.18
C GLN A 4 -19.74 25.44 -38.29
N VAL A 5 -18.48 25.04 -38.33
CA VAL A 5 -17.88 24.16 -37.32
C VAL A 5 -17.54 25.03 -36.11
N VAL A 6 -18.27 24.85 -35.01
CA VAL A 6 -17.96 25.48 -33.72
C VAL A 6 -16.76 24.74 -33.12
N PRO A 7 -15.65 25.42 -32.77
CA PRO A 7 -14.54 24.76 -32.09
C PRO A 7 -14.99 24.36 -30.68
N ARG A 8 -14.94 23.07 -30.36
CA ARG A 8 -15.03 22.63 -28.95
C ARG A 8 -13.75 23.07 -28.25
N THR A 9 -13.85 24.13 -27.47
CA THR A 9 -12.81 24.53 -26.51
C THR A 9 -12.60 23.38 -25.53
N THR A 10 -11.54 22.60 -25.71
CA THR A 10 -11.02 21.73 -24.65
C THR A 10 -10.37 22.61 -23.60
N GLN A 11 -11.17 23.25 -22.75
CA GLN A 11 -10.68 23.71 -21.46
C GLN A 11 -10.40 22.46 -20.62
N SER A 12 -9.14 22.01 -20.63
CA SER A 12 -8.65 21.17 -19.55
C SER A 12 -8.71 22.01 -18.28
N GLY A 13 -9.81 21.92 -17.55
CA GLY A 13 -9.96 22.44 -16.20
C GLY A 13 -9.06 21.68 -15.23
N VAL A 14 -7.74 21.78 -15.41
CA VAL A 14 -6.78 21.47 -14.37
C VAL A 14 -6.78 22.72 -13.50
N ARG A 15 -7.51 22.67 -12.37
CA ARG A 15 -7.30 23.64 -11.30
C ARG A 15 -5.79 23.70 -11.02
N PRO A 16 -5.21 24.89 -10.73
CA PRO A 16 -3.89 24.96 -10.14
C PRO A 16 -3.77 23.88 -9.07
N ARG A 17 -2.73 23.04 -9.13
CA ARG A 17 -2.61 21.90 -8.21
C ARG A 17 -2.36 22.46 -6.82
N GLU A 18 -3.42 22.61 -6.04
CA GLU A 18 -3.30 22.88 -4.61
C GLU A 18 -2.45 21.77 -3.98
N ARG A 19 -1.55 22.18 -3.09
CA ARG A 19 -0.66 21.28 -2.36
C ARG A 19 -1.52 20.27 -1.61
N ARG A 20 -1.37 18.98 -1.92
CA ARG A 20 -2.21 17.92 -1.32
C ARG A 20 -1.77 17.62 0.10
N THR A 21 -2.69 17.10 0.90
CA THR A 21 -2.40 16.63 2.26
C THR A 21 -2.53 15.12 2.37
N ALA A 22 -1.55 14.47 2.99
CA ALA A 22 -1.51 13.04 3.22
C ALA A 22 -1.30 12.67 4.70
N LEU A 23 -1.93 11.57 5.13
CA LEU A 23 -1.63 10.88 6.37
C LEU A 23 -1.08 9.48 6.08
N VAL A 24 0.12 9.17 6.60
CA VAL A 24 0.75 7.85 6.48
C VAL A 24 0.83 7.17 7.85
N THR A 25 0.13 6.05 8.05
CA THR A 25 0.26 5.33 9.33
C THR A 25 1.57 4.53 9.38
N GLY A 26 2.29 4.60 10.50
CA GLY A 26 3.57 3.89 10.67
C GLY A 26 4.69 4.42 9.79
N GLY A 27 4.87 5.74 9.73
CA GLY A 27 5.81 6.42 8.83
C GLY A 27 7.23 6.61 9.37
N SER A 28 7.56 6.12 10.57
CA SER A 28 8.87 6.37 11.19
C SER A 28 10.03 5.53 10.64
N ARG A 29 9.76 4.42 9.92
CA ARG A 29 10.80 3.52 9.39
C ARG A 29 10.35 2.73 8.16
N GLY A 30 11.30 2.02 7.55
CA GLY A 30 11.07 1.07 6.46
C GLY A 30 10.26 1.66 5.29
N ILE A 31 9.24 0.92 4.85
CA ILE A 31 8.35 1.33 3.75
C ILE A 31 7.61 2.64 4.08
N GLY A 32 7.13 2.79 5.31
CA GLY A 32 6.41 4.01 5.72
C GLY A 32 7.26 5.27 5.60
N ALA A 33 8.51 5.23 6.08
CA ALA A 33 9.42 6.37 5.95
C ALA A 33 9.81 6.67 4.49
N ALA A 34 9.92 5.64 3.64
CA ALA A 34 10.13 5.84 2.21
C ALA A 34 8.92 6.50 1.53
N ILE A 35 7.69 6.13 1.94
CA ILE A 35 6.46 6.77 1.47
C ILE A 35 6.41 8.24 1.90
N VAL A 36 6.71 8.54 3.17
CA VAL A 36 6.73 9.92 3.68
C VAL A 36 7.67 10.79 2.84
N ARG A 37 8.93 10.36 2.68
CA ARG A 37 9.93 11.08 1.86
C ARG A 37 9.45 11.30 0.42
N ARG A 38 8.96 10.23 -0.22
CA ARG A 38 8.48 10.33 -1.59
C ARG A 38 7.32 11.32 -1.75
N LEU A 39 6.35 11.32 -0.83
CA LEU A 39 5.22 12.24 -0.89
C LEU A 39 5.67 13.68 -0.65
N THR A 40 6.58 13.92 0.29
CA THR A 40 7.13 15.27 0.52
C THR A 40 7.94 15.78 -0.67
N ASP A 41 8.74 14.92 -1.31
CA ASP A 41 9.49 15.25 -2.53
C ASP A 41 8.57 15.58 -3.72
N GLU A 42 7.35 15.04 -3.71
CA GLU A 42 6.29 15.32 -4.67
C GLU A 42 5.40 16.51 -4.27
N ASP A 43 5.87 17.39 -3.37
CA ASP A 43 5.17 18.57 -2.85
C ASP A 43 3.81 18.27 -2.20
N THR A 44 3.74 17.20 -1.41
CA THR A 44 2.58 16.88 -0.56
C THR A 44 2.87 17.28 0.89
N GLN A 45 1.91 17.86 1.60
CA GLN A 45 1.98 18.02 3.06
C GLN A 45 1.72 16.68 3.70
N VAL A 46 2.65 16.19 4.52
CA VAL A 46 2.54 14.84 5.08
C VAL A 46 2.49 14.92 6.60
N ALA A 47 1.50 14.25 7.19
CA ALA A 47 1.55 13.77 8.55
C ALA A 47 1.83 12.27 8.55
N PHE A 48 2.50 11.77 9.58
CA PHE A 48 2.65 10.33 9.76
C PHE A 48 2.57 9.91 11.21
N THR A 49 2.16 8.67 11.44
CA THR A 49 2.08 8.12 12.81
C THR A 49 3.27 7.24 13.16
N TYR A 50 3.58 7.19 14.45
CA TYR A 50 4.55 6.25 15.05
C TYR A 50 4.06 5.80 16.43
N THR A 51 4.58 4.69 16.93
CA THR A 51 4.22 4.15 18.26
C THR A 51 5.28 4.48 19.30
N SER A 52 6.36 3.71 19.36
CA SER A 52 7.45 3.85 20.32
C SER A 52 8.76 4.36 19.71
N ALA A 53 8.89 4.34 18.39
CA ALA A 53 10.10 4.72 17.65
C ALA A 53 10.22 6.25 17.48
N LYS A 54 10.33 6.99 18.59
CA LYS A 54 10.36 8.46 18.60
C LYS A 54 11.58 9.02 17.88
N GLU A 55 12.78 8.52 18.15
CA GLU A 55 14.02 9.03 17.54
C GLU A 55 13.99 8.86 16.00
N GLN A 56 13.50 7.72 15.51
CA GLN A 56 13.35 7.48 14.08
C GLN A 56 12.26 8.38 13.47
N ALA A 57 11.17 8.63 14.22
CA ALA A 57 10.15 9.57 13.80
C ALA A 57 10.69 11.01 13.70
N ASP A 58 11.43 11.47 14.71
CA ASP A 58 12.05 12.80 14.71
C ASP A 58 13.02 12.94 13.52
N THR A 59 13.85 11.92 13.27
CA THR A 59 14.76 11.88 12.10
C THR A 59 14.01 12.02 10.77
N VAL A 60 12.87 11.32 10.60
CA VAL A 60 12.05 11.43 9.38
C VAL A 60 11.41 12.81 9.29
N ALA A 61 10.90 13.36 10.40
CA ALA A 61 10.26 14.67 10.44
C ALA A 61 11.25 15.80 10.10
N GLU A 62 12.44 15.79 10.69
CA GLU A 62 13.51 16.76 10.41
C GLU A 62 13.95 16.72 8.94
N ALA A 63 14.10 15.53 8.37
CA ALA A 63 14.54 15.37 6.99
C ALA A 63 13.48 15.78 5.94
N THR A 64 12.19 15.79 6.30
CA THR A 64 11.09 15.95 5.32
C THR A 64 10.17 17.14 5.59
N GLY A 65 10.24 17.74 6.79
CA GLY A 65 9.28 18.73 7.26
C GLY A 65 7.88 18.15 7.55
N ALA A 66 7.74 16.82 7.59
CA ALA A 66 6.48 16.15 7.86
C ALA A 66 6.08 16.23 9.35
N LEU A 67 4.78 16.25 9.62
CA LEU A 67 4.23 16.23 10.98
C LEU A 67 4.26 14.81 11.56
N ALA A 68 5.10 14.56 12.58
CA ALA A 68 5.11 13.31 13.33
C ALA A 68 4.03 13.31 14.42
N ILE A 69 3.22 12.24 14.49
CA ILE A 69 2.13 12.06 15.47
C ILE A 69 2.32 10.72 16.19
N GLN A 70 2.43 10.74 17.51
CA GLN A 70 2.44 9.50 18.28
C GLN A 70 1.02 8.92 18.36
N ALA A 71 0.80 7.73 17.81
CA ALA A 71 -0.48 7.01 17.86
C ALA A 71 -0.25 5.50 17.67
N ASP A 72 -0.70 4.67 18.62
CA ASP A 72 -0.76 3.22 18.42
C ASP A 72 -1.97 2.87 17.56
N ASN A 73 -1.73 2.15 16.46
CA ASN A 73 -2.76 1.70 15.55
C ASN A 73 -3.74 0.70 16.21
N ALA A 74 -3.38 0.12 17.37
CA ALA A 74 -4.25 -0.74 18.17
C ALA A 74 -5.36 0.04 18.89
N ASP A 75 -5.11 1.33 19.17
CA ASP A 75 -6.00 2.25 19.86
C ASP A 75 -6.82 3.04 18.84
N HIS A 76 -8.13 2.78 18.84
CA HIS A 76 -9.08 3.42 17.95
C HIS A 76 -9.13 4.94 18.14
N GLU A 77 -9.09 5.43 19.38
CA GLU A 77 -9.16 6.86 19.66
C GLU A 77 -7.87 7.57 19.24
N ALA A 78 -6.72 6.94 19.46
CA ALA A 78 -5.43 7.48 18.99
C ALA A 78 -5.39 7.63 17.46
N VAL A 79 -5.90 6.64 16.72
CA VAL A 79 -5.97 6.69 15.25
C VAL A 79 -6.90 7.82 14.78
N ARG A 80 -8.07 7.98 15.42
CA ARG A 80 -9.01 9.07 15.10
C ARG A 80 -8.42 10.44 15.42
N ALA A 81 -7.75 10.57 16.57
CA ALA A 81 -7.06 11.79 16.95
C ALA A 81 -5.94 12.15 15.98
N ALA A 82 -5.22 11.17 15.42
CA ALA A 82 -4.20 11.41 14.40
C ALA A 82 -4.80 11.98 13.09
N VAL A 83 -5.96 11.47 12.66
CA VAL A 83 -6.69 12.03 11.51
C VAL A 83 -7.12 13.47 11.81
N SER A 84 -7.76 13.72 12.96
CA SER A 84 -8.18 15.06 13.37
C SER A 84 -7.02 16.04 13.48
N ARG A 85 -5.88 15.63 14.04
CA ARG A 85 -4.70 16.48 14.15
C ARG A 85 -4.11 16.82 12.77
N THR A 86 -4.13 15.86 11.85
CA THR A 86 -3.69 16.08 10.46
C THR A 86 -4.58 17.12 9.77
N THR A 87 -5.90 16.95 9.87
CA THR A 87 -6.86 17.85 9.21
C THR A 87 -6.88 19.24 9.83
N GLN A 88 -6.67 19.36 11.14
CA GLN A 88 -6.53 20.65 11.82
C GLN A 88 -5.24 21.37 11.43
N HIS A 89 -4.13 20.65 11.35
CA HIS A 89 -2.82 21.24 11.06
C HIS A 89 -2.68 21.70 9.60
N PHE A 90 -3.22 20.93 8.66
CA PHE A 90 -3.13 21.23 7.21
C PHE A 90 -4.43 21.72 6.57
N CYS A 91 -5.48 21.92 7.37
CA CYS A 91 -6.80 22.34 6.90
C CYS A 91 -7.46 21.40 5.88
N GLY A 92 -7.10 20.11 5.86
CA GLY A 92 -7.65 19.14 4.91
C GLY A 92 -7.02 17.76 4.99
N LEU A 93 -7.55 16.82 4.18
CA LEU A 93 -6.95 15.51 3.94
C LEU A 93 -7.38 15.00 2.55
N ASP A 94 -6.40 14.69 1.70
CA ASP A 94 -6.62 14.17 0.35
C ASP A 94 -6.22 12.70 0.21
N ILE A 95 -5.23 12.26 0.98
CA ILE A 95 -4.60 10.95 0.84
C ILE A 95 -4.48 10.28 2.21
N LEU A 96 -5.05 9.09 2.36
CA LEU A 96 -4.76 8.21 3.49
C LEU A 96 -3.93 7.02 3.00
N VAL A 97 -2.80 6.78 3.66
CA VAL A 97 -1.97 5.59 3.46
C VAL A 97 -1.94 4.76 4.74
N ASN A 98 -2.67 3.64 4.73
CA ASN A 98 -2.65 2.65 5.81
C ASN A 98 -1.45 1.72 5.63
N ASN A 99 -0.34 2.05 6.29
CA ASN A 99 0.91 1.29 6.19
C ASN A 99 1.28 0.58 7.52
N ALA A 100 0.84 1.09 8.67
CA ALA A 100 1.14 0.48 9.96
C ALA A 100 0.65 -0.98 10.03
N ALA A 101 1.54 -1.89 10.37
CA ALA A 101 1.25 -3.30 10.55
C ALA A 101 2.23 -3.96 11.52
N VAL A 102 1.78 -5.02 12.18
CA VAL A 102 2.63 -5.94 12.98
C VAL A 102 2.51 -7.35 12.43
N THR A 103 3.52 -8.16 12.73
CA THR A 103 3.56 -9.58 12.36
C THR A 103 3.93 -10.39 13.60
N TYR A 104 3.24 -11.50 13.76
CA TYR A 104 3.56 -12.53 14.74
C TYR A 104 3.40 -13.88 14.03
N ALA A 105 4.37 -14.77 14.21
CA ALA A 105 4.38 -16.08 13.59
C ALA A 105 4.48 -17.14 14.68
N ALA A 106 3.53 -18.07 14.67
CA ALA A 106 3.46 -19.21 15.57
C ALA A 106 2.61 -20.32 14.94
N PRO A 107 2.85 -21.60 15.26
CA PRO A 107 1.89 -22.68 14.99
C PRO A 107 0.49 -22.31 15.50
N ILE A 108 -0.56 -22.84 14.86
CA ILE A 108 -1.93 -22.42 15.20
C ILE A 108 -2.33 -22.88 16.61
N GLU A 109 -1.80 -24.02 17.04
CA GLU A 109 -1.95 -24.58 18.38
C GLU A 109 -1.31 -23.72 19.49
N ASP A 110 -0.26 -22.96 19.16
CA ASP A 110 0.47 -22.10 20.09
C ASP A 110 0.06 -20.61 19.98
N PHE A 111 -0.83 -20.29 19.03
CA PHE A 111 -1.23 -18.92 18.76
C PHE A 111 -2.19 -18.42 19.85
N THR A 112 -1.64 -17.68 20.82
CA THR A 112 -2.45 -17.19 21.94
C THR A 112 -3.50 -16.17 21.49
N LEU A 113 -4.63 -16.13 22.20
CA LEU A 113 -5.68 -15.13 21.96
C LEU A 113 -5.16 -13.70 22.10
N LYS A 114 -4.22 -13.46 23.03
CA LYS A 114 -3.59 -12.15 23.21
C LYS A 114 -2.88 -11.66 21.95
N GLU A 115 -2.08 -12.53 21.32
CA GLU A 115 -1.39 -12.18 20.07
C GLU A 115 -2.38 -12.06 18.91
N PHE A 116 -3.45 -12.85 18.92
CA PHE A 116 -4.52 -12.76 17.92
C PHE A 116 -5.23 -11.41 18.01
N ASP A 117 -5.63 -11.00 19.21
CA ASP A 117 -6.26 -9.71 19.44
C ASP A 117 -5.33 -8.57 19.08
N ARG A 118 -4.02 -8.68 19.38
CA ARG A 118 -3.04 -7.63 19.07
C ARG A 118 -2.83 -7.45 17.57
N ILE A 119 -2.72 -8.54 16.80
CA ILE A 119 -2.52 -8.46 15.34
C ILE A 119 -3.79 -7.99 14.64
N ILE A 120 -4.97 -8.43 15.07
CA ILE A 120 -6.25 -7.96 14.54
C ILE A 120 -6.47 -6.48 14.87
N ALA A 121 -6.17 -6.06 16.10
CA ALA A 121 -6.30 -4.68 16.54
C ALA A 121 -5.51 -3.72 15.64
N VAL A 122 -4.25 -4.04 15.31
CA VAL A 122 -3.43 -3.15 14.47
C VAL A 122 -3.70 -3.30 12.99
N ASN A 123 -3.71 -4.53 12.46
CA ASN A 123 -3.70 -4.75 11.02
C ASN A 123 -5.08 -4.61 10.39
N VAL A 124 -6.15 -4.82 11.15
CA VAL A 124 -7.53 -4.80 10.64
C VAL A 124 -8.31 -3.65 11.27
N ARG A 125 -8.46 -3.65 12.60
CA ARG A 125 -9.26 -2.63 13.29
C ARG A 125 -8.66 -1.24 13.10
N GLY A 126 -7.34 -1.08 13.26
CA GLY A 126 -6.67 0.20 13.03
C GLY A 126 -6.86 0.76 11.61
N VAL A 127 -6.84 -0.11 10.59
CA VAL A 127 -7.11 0.27 9.19
C VAL A 127 -8.56 0.74 9.03
N PHE A 128 -9.50 0.00 9.61
CA PHE A 128 -10.91 0.41 9.65
C PHE A 128 -11.09 1.77 10.33
N SER A 129 -10.51 1.97 11.52
CA SER A 129 -10.59 3.22 12.28
C SER A 129 -10.07 4.41 11.48
N ALA A 130 -8.91 4.26 10.84
CA ALA A 130 -8.28 5.30 10.03
C ALA A 130 -9.16 5.68 8.83
N ILE A 131 -9.68 4.67 8.11
CA ILE A 131 -10.55 4.90 6.96
C ILE A 131 -11.86 5.55 7.39
N GLN A 132 -12.50 5.06 8.44
CA GLN A 132 -13.76 5.60 8.93
C GLN A 132 -13.62 7.08 9.32
N ALA A 133 -12.54 7.44 10.02
CA ALA A 133 -12.27 8.82 10.40
C ALA A 133 -11.93 9.69 9.18
N ALA A 134 -11.06 9.20 8.28
CA ALA A 134 -10.63 9.96 7.10
C ALA A 134 -11.76 10.14 6.07
N ALA A 135 -12.70 9.22 5.97
CA ALA A 135 -13.76 9.24 4.97
C ALA A 135 -14.64 10.48 5.06
N ALA A 136 -14.76 11.14 6.21
CA ALA A 136 -15.49 12.40 6.35
C ALA A 136 -14.75 13.61 5.75
N HIS A 137 -13.42 13.52 5.62
CA HIS A 137 -12.55 14.60 5.16
C HIS A 137 -12.14 14.45 3.68
N LEU A 138 -12.21 13.23 3.15
CA LEU A 138 -11.87 12.95 1.75
C LEU A 138 -12.97 13.45 0.80
N GLY A 139 -12.59 14.36 -0.10
CA GLY A 139 -13.44 14.88 -1.17
C GLY A 139 -13.23 14.21 -2.53
N GLN A 140 -13.78 14.83 -3.58
CA GLN A 140 -13.55 14.40 -4.97
C GLN A 140 -12.05 14.44 -5.28
N GLY A 141 -11.50 13.32 -5.77
CA GLY A 141 -10.06 13.18 -5.99
C GLY A 141 -9.31 12.59 -4.79
N GLY A 142 -10.00 12.27 -3.69
CA GLY A 142 -9.42 11.60 -2.54
C GLY A 142 -8.85 10.22 -2.86
N ARG A 143 -7.86 9.79 -2.08
CA ARG A 143 -7.15 8.52 -2.25
C ARG A 143 -7.02 7.78 -0.92
N ILE A 144 -7.34 6.50 -0.92
CA ILE A 144 -7.04 5.57 0.17
C ILE A 144 -6.15 4.47 -0.40
N ILE A 145 -4.97 4.29 0.17
CA ILE A 145 -4.01 3.24 -0.17
C ILE A 145 -3.78 2.39 1.08
N THR A 146 -3.94 1.07 0.95
CA THR A 146 -3.76 0.14 2.08
C THR A 146 -2.65 -0.85 1.79
N GLY A 147 -1.74 -1.02 2.75
CA GLY A 147 -0.66 -2.00 2.72
C GLY A 147 -1.18 -3.42 2.98
N GLY A 148 -1.37 -4.18 1.91
CA GLY A 148 -1.59 -5.62 1.92
C GLY A 148 -0.28 -6.39 2.05
N SER A 149 -0.26 -7.62 1.53
CA SER A 149 0.93 -8.47 1.43
C SER A 149 0.63 -9.63 0.48
N VAL A 150 1.63 -10.11 -0.27
CA VAL A 150 1.51 -11.35 -1.05
C VAL A 150 1.14 -12.57 -0.19
N SER A 151 1.37 -12.50 1.13
CA SER A 151 0.93 -13.52 2.07
C SER A 151 -0.59 -13.65 2.14
N ALA A 152 -1.36 -12.64 1.72
CA ALA A 152 -2.81 -12.73 1.57
C ALA A 152 -3.23 -13.79 0.54
N ASP A 153 -2.39 -14.03 -0.47
CA ASP A 153 -2.72 -14.88 -1.62
C ASP A 153 -2.03 -16.24 -1.56
N ARG A 154 -0.83 -16.33 -0.98
CA ARG A 154 0.06 -17.51 -1.16
C ARG A 154 0.67 -18.10 0.11
N ALA A 155 0.41 -17.54 1.30
CA ALA A 155 0.90 -17.98 2.62
C ALA A 155 2.10 -18.97 2.57
N PRO A 156 3.32 -18.50 2.23
CA PRO A 156 4.41 -19.38 1.77
C PRO A 156 5.09 -20.23 2.84
N GLN A 157 4.77 -20.02 4.13
CA GLN A 157 5.35 -20.77 5.25
C GLN A 157 4.31 -21.10 6.32
N PRO A 158 4.52 -22.17 7.12
CA PRO A 158 3.75 -22.39 8.33
C PRO A 158 3.86 -21.22 9.32
N GLY A 159 2.83 -21.06 10.15
CA GLY A 159 2.81 -20.12 11.27
C GLY A 159 2.44 -18.66 10.95
N ILE A 160 2.26 -18.30 9.67
CA ILE A 160 1.79 -16.96 9.26
C ILE A 160 0.31 -16.92 8.89
N SER A 161 -0.46 -17.97 9.23
CA SER A 161 -1.88 -18.09 8.87
C SER A 161 -2.71 -16.90 9.36
N VAL A 162 -2.51 -16.46 10.61
CA VAL A 162 -3.22 -15.30 11.18
C VAL A 162 -2.77 -13.99 10.53
N TYR A 163 -1.48 -13.82 10.23
CA TYR A 163 -1.00 -12.65 9.49
C TYR A 163 -1.62 -12.61 8.08
N ALA A 164 -1.62 -13.73 7.35
CA ALA A 164 -2.27 -13.88 6.05
C ALA A 164 -3.77 -13.54 6.12
N LEU A 165 -4.48 -14.02 7.15
CA LEU A 165 -5.86 -13.65 7.43
C LEU A 165 -6.03 -12.13 7.52
N THR A 166 -5.18 -11.42 8.27
CA THR A 166 -5.30 -9.96 8.39
C THR A 166 -5.09 -9.25 7.06
N LYS A 167 -4.17 -9.74 6.21
CA LYS A 167 -3.86 -9.15 4.91
C LYS A 167 -4.93 -9.45 3.86
N ALA A 168 -5.53 -10.64 3.91
CA ALA A 168 -6.70 -10.99 3.11
C ALA A 168 -7.94 -10.15 3.52
N ALA A 169 -8.14 -9.92 4.82
CA ALA A 169 -9.24 -9.11 5.32
C ALA A 169 -9.19 -7.66 4.77
N VAL A 170 -8.04 -7.00 4.84
CA VAL A 170 -7.91 -5.62 4.31
C VAL A 170 -8.01 -5.55 2.79
N ALA A 171 -7.60 -6.60 2.07
CA ALA A 171 -7.77 -6.69 0.62
C ALA A 171 -9.25 -6.88 0.23
N GLY A 172 -10.00 -7.69 0.98
CA GLY A 172 -11.45 -7.80 0.84
C GLY A 172 -12.16 -6.49 1.15
N PHE A 173 -11.83 -5.87 2.28
CA PHE A 173 -12.41 -4.60 2.72
C PHE A 173 -12.18 -3.47 1.71
N THR A 174 -10.98 -3.38 1.15
CA THR A 174 -10.64 -2.38 0.12
C THR A 174 -11.52 -2.49 -1.12
N ARG A 175 -11.81 -3.71 -1.60
CA ARG A 175 -12.68 -3.92 -2.77
C ARG A 175 -14.12 -3.50 -2.51
N GLY A 176 -14.64 -3.75 -1.30
CA GLY A 176 -15.95 -3.26 -0.88
C GLY A 176 -16.00 -1.73 -0.86
N LEU A 177 -15.06 -1.11 -0.14
CA LEU A 177 -14.96 0.34 -0.01
C LEU A 177 -14.81 1.08 -1.33
N ALA A 178 -14.11 0.51 -2.31
CA ALA A 178 -13.98 1.10 -3.63
C ALA A 178 -15.35 1.31 -4.31
N ARG A 179 -16.31 0.42 -4.07
CA ARG A 179 -17.69 0.55 -4.59
C ARG A 179 -18.50 1.57 -3.80
N GLU A 180 -18.28 1.64 -2.49
CA GLU A 180 -18.99 2.58 -1.61
C GLU A 180 -18.55 4.04 -1.82
N LEU A 181 -17.23 4.27 -1.97
CA LEU A 181 -16.65 5.61 -2.05
C LEU A 181 -16.40 6.07 -3.49
N GLY A 182 -16.46 5.16 -4.46
CA GLY A 182 -16.30 5.45 -5.89
C GLY A 182 -17.26 6.55 -6.40
N PRO A 183 -18.57 6.52 -6.08
CA PRO A 183 -19.50 7.57 -6.47
C PRO A 183 -19.15 8.97 -5.94
N ARG A 184 -18.36 9.06 -4.86
CA ARG A 184 -17.84 10.32 -4.31
C ARG A 184 -16.55 10.80 -4.99
N GLY A 185 -16.05 10.06 -5.98
CA GLY A 185 -14.79 10.36 -6.67
C GLY A 185 -13.54 10.00 -5.85
N ILE A 186 -13.66 9.11 -4.87
CA ILE A 186 -12.56 8.63 -4.02
C ILE A 186 -12.12 7.26 -4.52
N THR A 187 -10.81 7.05 -4.72
CA THR A 187 -10.28 5.73 -5.08
C THR A 187 -9.75 5.01 -3.84
N VAL A 188 -9.99 3.70 -3.75
CA VAL A 188 -9.50 2.85 -2.67
C VAL A 188 -8.73 1.68 -3.28
N ASN A 189 -7.45 1.52 -2.95
CA ASN A 189 -6.57 0.51 -3.54
C ASN A 189 -5.72 -0.20 -2.49
N THR A 190 -5.39 -1.46 -2.75
CA THR A 190 -4.45 -2.24 -1.93
C THR A 190 -3.16 -2.43 -2.70
N VAL A 191 -2.03 -2.21 -2.04
CA VAL A 191 -0.70 -2.56 -2.55
C VAL A 191 -0.24 -3.80 -1.79
N GLN A 192 0.21 -4.85 -2.48
CA GLN A 192 0.66 -6.08 -1.85
C GLN A 192 2.16 -6.32 -2.08
N PRO A 193 3.04 -5.80 -1.20
CA PRO A 193 4.47 -6.04 -1.32
C PRO A 193 4.83 -7.53 -1.12
N GLY A 194 5.84 -7.97 -1.86
CA GLY A 194 6.62 -9.16 -1.55
C GLY A 194 7.73 -8.87 -0.53
N PRO A 195 8.70 -9.78 -0.34
CA PRO A 195 9.85 -9.57 0.53
C PRO A 195 10.56 -8.24 0.19
N THR A 196 10.67 -7.35 1.19
CA THR A 196 11.23 -6.00 1.03
C THR A 196 12.32 -5.78 2.07
N THR A 197 13.50 -5.35 1.60
CA THR A 197 14.70 -5.10 2.42
C THR A 197 14.49 -3.95 3.41
N HIS A 198 15.38 -3.84 4.41
CA HIS A 198 15.41 -2.72 5.37
C HIS A 198 14.07 -2.52 6.11
N THR A 199 13.37 -3.62 6.38
CA THR A 199 12.22 -3.64 7.27
C THR A 199 12.50 -4.56 8.44
N ASP A 200 12.21 -4.12 9.65
CA ASP A 200 12.39 -4.92 10.86
C ASP A 200 11.53 -6.20 10.84
N MET A 201 10.45 -6.18 10.06
CA MET A 201 9.54 -7.31 9.86
C MET A 201 10.13 -8.41 8.97
N ASN A 202 11.10 -8.08 8.10
CA ASN A 202 11.73 -9.04 7.21
C ASN A 202 13.17 -8.61 6.86
N PRO A 203 14.14 -8.85 7.77
CA PRO A 203 15.54 -8.54 7.52
C PRO A 203 16.09 -9.40 6.38
N ASP A 204 16.83 -8.78 5.46
CA ASP A 204 17.40 -9.40 4.26
C ASP A 204 18.74 -10.11 4.49
N SER A 205 19.22 -10.08 5.73
CA SER A 205 20.43 -10.74 6.23
C SER A 205 20.15 -11.88 7.22
N GLY A 206 18.88 -12.22 7.49
CA GLY A 206 18.50 -13.26 8.44
C GLY A 206 18.56 -14.69 7.88
N PRO A 207 18.43 -15.73 8.72
CA PRO A 207 18.49 -17.15 8.29
C PRO A 207 17.45 -17.52 7.23
N ALA A 208 16.30 -16.84 7.22
CA ALA A 208 15.24 -17.05 6.24
C ALA A 208 15.47 -16.30 4.91
N ALA A 209 16.47 -15.41 4.83
CA ALA A 209 16.60 -14.49 3.70
C ALA A 209 16.98 -15.19 2.39
N GLU A 210 17.81 -16.22 2.44
CA GLU A 210 18.17 -17.00 1.25
C GLU A 210 16.99 -17.81 0.74
N TRP A 211 16.25 -18.47 1.63
CA TRP A 211 15.00 -19.15 1.29
C TRP A 211 13.97 -18.19 0.69
N MET A 212 13.78 -17.00 1.26
CA MET A 212 12.87 -16.00 0.70
C MET A 212 13.31 -15.47 -0.66
N ARG A 213 14.62 -15.34 -0.92
CA ARG A 213 15.13 -14.98 -2.26
C ARG A 213 14.78 -16.03 -3.30
N GLN A 214 14.79 -17.32 -2.94
CA GLN A 214 14.39 -18.40 -3.84
C GLN A 214 12.89 -18.38 -4.18
N LEU A 215 12.06 -17.79 -3.32
CA LEU A 215 10.64 -17.59 -3.59
C LEU A 215 10.34 -16.40 -4.52
N THR A 216 11.30 -15.50 -4.75
CA THR A 216 11.13 -14.40 -5.69
C THR A 216 11.68 -14.77 -7.06
N THR A 217 10.92 -14.52 -8.13
CA THR A 217 11.37 -14.78 -9.50
C THR A 217 12.54 -13.88 -9.92
N VAL A 218 12.73 -12.75 -9.25
CA VAL A 218 13.82 -11.80 -9.49
C VAL A 218 15.09 -12.11 -8.67
N GLY A 219 15.04 -13.11 -7.77
CA GLY A 219 16.19 -13.56 -6.96
C GLY A 219 16.68 -12.56 -5.90
N HIS A 220 15.99 -11.43 -5.72
CA HIS A 220 16.30 -10.44 -4.70
C HIS A 220 15.03 -9.89 -4.03
N TYR A 221 15.20 -9.17 -2.93
CA TYR A 221 14.13 -8.47 -2.23
C TYR A 221 13.86 -7.11 -2.90
N GLY A 222 12.64 -6.60 -2.78
CA GLY A 222 12.33 -5.21 -3.13
C GLY A 222 13.07 -4.22 -2.22
N LYS A 223 13.24 -2.98 -2.67
CA LYS A 223 13.74 -1.87 -1.82
C LYS A 223 12.58 -0.99 -1.38
N PRO A 224 12.58 -0.40 -0.16
CA PRO A 224 11.53 0.52 0.28
C PRO A 224 11.30 1.70 -0.68
N ALA A 225 12.38 2.26 -1.24
CA ALA A 225 12.31 3.33 -2.24
C ALA A 225 11.66 2.91 -3.57
N THR A 226 11.59 1.60 -3.84
CA THR A 226 10.91 1.00 -5.01
C THR A 226 9.55 0.40 -4.66
N SER A 227 9.04 0.62 -3.43
CA SER A 227 7.74 0.10 -3.02
C SER A 227 6.65 0.64 -3.97
N PRO A 228 5.79 -0.23 -4.54
CA PRO A 228 4.91 0.11 -5.66
C PRO A 228 3.68 0.93 -5.24
N VAL A 229 3.78 1.75 -4.18
CA VAL A 229 2.79 2.80 -3.93
C VAL A 229 2.84 3.71 -5.17
N PRO A 230 1.82 3.65 -6.05
CA PRO A 230 1.81 4.48 -7.24
C PRO A 230 1.85 5.93 -6.74
N SER A 231 2.59 6.82 -7.41
CA SER A 231 2.52 8.25 -7.09
C SER A 231 1.05 8.64 -7.04
N PRO A 232 0.51 9.08 -5.89
CA PRO A 232 -0.90 9.45 -5.79
C PRO A 232 -1.23 10.67 -6.65
N ILE A 233 -0.18 11.34 -7.19
CA ILE A 233 -0.24 12.52 -8.06
C ILE A 233 -0.39 12.13 -9.54
N SER A 234 -0.15 10.87 -9.90
CA SER A 234 -0.48 10.37 -11.24
C SER A 234 -2.00 10.32 -11.44
N PRO A 235 -2.54 10.82 -12.57
CA PRO A 235 -3.95 10.68 -12.87
C PRO A 235 -4.32 9.20 -12.91
N ALA A 236 -5.48 8.85 -12.33
CA ALA A 236 -6.01 7.50 -12.49
C ALA A 236 -6.16 7.21 -13.99
N PRO A 237 -5.83 5.98 -14.45
CA PRO A 237 -6.10 5.59 -15.82
C PRO A 237 -7.59 5.78 -16.11
N LYS A 238 -7.90 6.37 -17.28
CA LYS A 238 -9.29 6.61 -17.67
C LYS A 238 -10.01 5.26 -17.79
N PRO A 239 -11.28 5.15 -17.37
CA PRO A 239 -12.09 3.97 -17.67
C PRO A 239 -12.08 3.75 -19.20
N GLY A 240 -11.50 2.64 -19.65
CA GLY A 240 -11.40 2.29 -21.08
C GLY A 240 -9.98 2.26 -21.67
N SER A 241 -8.92 2.66 -20.96
CA SER A 241 -7.55 2.39 -21.41
C SER A 241 -7.16 0.96 -21.02
N SER A 242 -7.54 -0.02 -21.84
CA SER A 242 -6.97 -1.36 -21.74
C SER A 242 -5.47 -1.31 -22.00
N PRO A 243 -4.60 -1.93 -21.19
CA PRO A 243 -3.22 -2.15 -21.61
C PRO A 243 -3.25 -2.98 -22.89
N ALA A 244 -2.58 -2.51 -23.93
CA ALA A 244 -2.46 -3.23 -25.20
C ALA A 244 -2.03 -4.67 -24.89
N ALA A 245 -2.81 -5.63 -25.38
CA ALA A 245 -2.47 -7.04 -25.25
C ALA A 245 -1.06 -7.26 -25.82
N PRO A 246 -0.20 -8.05 -25.15
CA PRO A 246 1.09 -8.40 -25.73
C PRO A 246 0.84 -9.09 -27.07
N GLY A 247 1.52 -8.59 -28.10
CA GLY A 247 1.39 -9.06 -29.47
C GLY A 247 1.48 -10.58 -29.55
N THR A 248 0.62 -11.16 -30.38
CA THR A 248 0.64 -12.57 -30.73
C THR A 248 2.02 -12.94 -31.24
N SER A 249 2.79 -13.64 -30.41
CA SER A 249 3.98 -14.37 -30.84
C SER A 249 3.54 -15.41 -31.86
N THR A 250 3.96 -15.23 -33.10
CA THR A 250 3.83 -16.23 -34.16
C THR A 250 4.62 -17.46 -33.75
N ALA A 251 3.91 -18.51 -33.34
CA ALA A 251 4.50 -19.83 -33.12
C ALA A 251 5.12 -20.34 -34.43
N ALA A 252 6.41 -20.65 -34.40
CA ALA A 252 7.08 -21.39 -35.45
C ALA A 252 6.52 -22.83 -35.51
N PRO A 253 6.41 -23.45 -36.70
CA PRO A 253 5.82 -24.78 -36.83
C PRO A 253 6.73 -25.86 -36.23
N LEU A 254 6.10 -26.80 -35.51
CA LEU A 254 6.69 -28.03 -35.02
C LEU A 254 7.03 -28.96 -36.20
N SER A 255 8.29 -29.04 -36.59
CA SER A 255 8.85 -30.23 -37.25
C SER A 255 10.26 -30.51 -36.73
N ASP A 256 10.59 -31.79 -36.67
CA ASP A 256 11.88 -32.39 -36.32
C ASP A 256 12.21 -32.53 -34.81
N ARG A 257 11.58 -33.53 -34.19
CA ARG A 257 12.20 -34.28 -33.08
C ARG A 257 12.86 -35.56 -33.63
N PRO A 258 14.15 -35.82 -33.35
CA PRO A 258 14.73 -37.15 -33.54
C PRO A 258 14.26 -38.12 -32.43
N PRO A 259 14.28 -39.45 -32.67
CA PRO A 259 13.67 -40.44 -31.79
C PRO A 259 14.47 -40.66 -30.49
N ARG A 260 13.75 -40.94 -29.41
CA ARG A 260 14.29 -41.32 -28.09
C ARG A 260 15.01 -42.66 -28.16
N ALA A 261 16.28 -42.68 -27.75
CA ALA A 261 16.95 -43.92 -27.36
C ALA A 261 16.42 -44.38 -26.00
N ALA A 262 15.99 -45.63 -25.94
CA ALA A 262 15.68 -46.35 -24.72
C ALA A 262 16.98 -46.68 -23.97
N GLN A 263 16.99 -46.51 -22.65
CA GLN A 263 17.92 -47.22 -21.79
C GLN A 263 17.18 -47.78 -20.59
N SER A 264 17.24 -49.11 -20.53
CA SER A 264 16.92 -49.97 -19.41
C SER A 264 18.10 -49.95 -18.44
N THR A 265 17.81 -49.69 -17.16
CA THR A 265 18.21 -50.41 -15.92
C THR A 265 17.83 -49.54 -14.74
#